data_AF-A0A1R0GQ07-F1
#
_entry.id   AF-A0A1R0GQ07-F1
#
_cell.length_a   1.000
_cell.length_b   1.000
_cell.length_c   1.000
_cell.angle_alpha   90.00
_cell.angle_beta   90.00
_cell.angle_gamma   90.00
#
_symmetry.space_group_name_H-M   'P 1'
#
loop_
_entity.id
_entity.type
_entity.pdbx_description
1 polymer ?
#
loop_
_entity_poly.entity_id
_entity_poly.type
_entity_poly.pdbx_seq_one_letter_code
_entity_poly.pdbx_strand_id
1 'polypeptide(L)'
;MEQILPSEVIERIFVFSQNPELRFISRSFHKISKTTKVRSEFFLFRFGPKNVFDFKEGLPAKFPKLFVNENLSLSLVNLGASIDPNQPKWGDCSTRDP
;
A
#
# COMPACT_ATOMS: atom_id res chain seq x y z
N MET A 1 -20.78 -0.25 -27.88
CA MET A 1 -19.50 -0.92 -27.53
C MET A 1 -19.12 -0.39 -26.16
N GLU A 2 -19.08 -1.23 -25.13
CA GLU A 2 -18.45 -0.83 -23.88
C GLU A 2 -16.97 -0.60 -24.18
N GLN A 3 -16.55 0.67 -24.13
CA GLN A 3 -15.14 1.01 -24.29
C GLN A 3 -14.44 0.60 -22.99
N ILE A 4 -13.87 -0.62 -23.00
CA ILE A 4 -13.08 -1.13 -21.89
C ILE A 4 -11.75 -0.37 -21.91
N LEU A 5 -11.53 0.50 -20.93
CA LEU A 5 -10.24 1.15 -20.74
C LEU A 5 -9.13 0.09 -20.63
N PRO A 6 -7.94 0.31 -21.21
CA PRO A 6 -6.79 -0.58 -21.01
C PRO A 6 -6.50 -0.77 -19.52
N SER A 7 -6.04 -1.97 -19.14
CA SER A 7 -5.75 -2.30 -17.74
C SER A 7 -4.82 -1.28 -17.09
N GLU A 8 -3.82 -0.81 -17.82
CA GLU A 8 -2.79 0.13 -17.36
C GLU A 8 -3.40 1.48 -16.99
N VAL A 9 -4.44 1.91 -17.70
CA VAL A 9 -5.17 3.15 -17.41
C VAL A 9 -5.99 2.99 -16.12
N ILE A 10 -6.67 1.85 -15.96
CA ILE A 10 -7.46 1.55 -14.76
C ILE A 10 -6.54 1.46 -13.53
N GLU A 11 -5.37 0.81 -13.66
CA GLU A 11 -4.34 0.74 -12.61
C GLU A 11 -3.90 2.14 -12.18
N ARG A 12 -3.53 3.00 -13.13
CA ARG A 12 -3.13 4.38 -12.84
C ARG A 12 -4.23 5.20 -12.19
N ILE A 13 -5.49 5.08 -12.65
CA ILE A 13 -6.63 5.74 -12.00
C ILE A 13 -6.75 5.30 -10.55
N PHE A 14 -6.64 3.99 -10.29
CA PHE A 14 -6.76 3.45 -8.93
C PHE A 14 -5.63 3.94 -8.02
N VAL A 15 -4.38 3.93 -8.51
CA VAL A 15 -3.21 4.40 -7.75
C VAL A 15 -3.31 5.91 -7.48
N PHE A 16 -3.58 6.74 -8.47
CA PHE A 16 -3.54 8.19 -8.31
C PHE A 16 -4.79 8.78 -7.63
N SER A 17 -5.96 8.17 -7.79
CA SER A 17 -7.16 8.61 -7.09
C SER A 17 -7.07 8.43 -5.57
N GLN A 18 -6.20 7.53 -5.11
CA GLN A 18 -6.05 7.18 -3.69
C GLN A 18 -7.38 6.77 -3.03
N ASN A 19 -8.35 6.30 -3.81
CA ASN A 19 -9.69 5.96 -3.35
C ASN A 19 -9.93 4.44 -3.41
N PRO A 20 -9.90 3.73 -2.27
CA PRO A 20 -10.12 2.28 -2.25
C PRO A 20 -11.54 1.88 -2.63
N GLU A 21 -12.53 2.78 -2.56
CA GLU A 21 -13.93 2.51 -2.89
C GLU A 21 -14.15 2.26 -4.38
N LEU A 22 -13.21 2.66 -5.25
CA LEU A 22 -13.25 2.36 -6.68
C LEU A 22 -13.36 0.85 -6.95
N ARG A 23 -12.87 0.00 -6.04
CA ARG A 23 -12.98 -1.47 -6.14
C ARG A 23 -14.42 -1.99 -6.20
N PHE A 24 -15.40 -1.17 -5.78
CA PHE A 24 -16.81 -1.55 -5.78
C PHE A 24 -17.55 -1.11 -7.04
N ILE A 25 -16.94 -0.26 -7.86
CA ILE A 25 -17.59 0.33 -9.04
C ILE A 25 -17.59 -0.62 -10.22
N SER A 26 -16.54 -1.44 -10.40
CA SER A 26 -16.47 -2.38 -11.51
C SER A 26 -15.64 -3.62 -11.20
N ARG A 27 -15.86 -4.70 -11.96
CA ARG A 27 -15.05 -5.92 -11.88
C ARG A 27 -13.57 -5.64 -12.20
N SER A 28 -13.29 -4.73 -13.12
CA SER A 28 -11.92 -4.35 -13.48
C SER A 28 -11.20 -3.71 -12.29
N PHE A 29 -11.81 -2.70 -11.65
CA PHE A 29 -11.26 -2.09 -10.43
C PHE A 29 -11.14 -3.09 -9.29
N HIS A 30 -12.14 -3.95 -9.10
CA HIS A 30 -12.07 -5.01 -8.11
C HIS A 30 -10.87 -5.93 -8.34
N LYS A 31 -10.63 -6.35 -9.59
CA LYS A 31 -9.52 -7.24 -9.95
C LYS A 31 -8.17 -6.57 -9.69
N ILE A 32 -7.98 -5.35 -10.18
CA ILE A 32 -6.69 -4.66 -10.05
C ILE A 32 -6.38 -4.25 -8.60
N SER A 33 -7.39 -3.91 -7.78
CA SER A 33 -7.19 -3.54 -6.36
C SER A 33 -6.56 -4.65 -5.50
N LYS A 34 -6.58 -5.90 -6.01
CA LYS A 34 -6.05 -7.08 -5.34
C LYS A 34 -4.64 -7.44 -5.79
N THR A 35 -4.15 -6.87 -6.88
CA THR A 35 -2.82 -7.20 -7.40
C THR A 35 -1.74 -6.58 -6.52
N THR A 36 -0.64 -7.33 -6.34
CA THR A 36 0.50 -6.87 -5.53
C THR A 36 1.11 -5.59 -6.11
N LYS A 37 1.27 -5.53 -7.44
CA LYS A 37 1.78 -4.36 -8.18
C LYS A 37 0.98 -3.09 -7.85
N VAL A 38 -0.34 -3.14 -8.00
CA VAL A 38 -1.19 -1.95 -7.77
C VAL A 38 -1.19 -1.57 -6.30
N ARG A 39 -1.19 -2.54 -5.38
CA ARG A 39 -1.14 -2.25 -3.94
C ARG A 39 0.20 -1.62 -3.54
N SER A 40 1.32 -2.12 -4.04
CA SER A 40 2.62 -1.56 -3.71
C SER A 40 2.77 -0.15 -4.26
N GLU A 41 2.38 0.09 -5.51
CA GLU A 41 2.33 1.45 -6.09
C GLU A 41 1.37 2.38 -5.32
N PHE A 42 0.17 1.90 -4.97
CA PHE A 42 -0.82 2.66 -4.21
C PHE A 42 -0.29 3.10 -2.83
N PHE A 43 0.31 2.18 -2.08
CA PHE A 43 0.83 2.48 -0.74
C PHE A 43 2.13 3.30 -0.79
N LEU A 44 2.97 3.08 -1.79
CA LEU A 44 4.15 3.91 -2.01
C LEU A 44 3.74 5.35 -2.36
N PHE A 45 2.72 5.54 -3.20
CA PHE A 45 2.18 6.86 -3.50
C PHE A 45 1.53 7.52 -2.27
N ARG A 46 0.85 6.73 -1.43
CA ARG A 46 0.19 7.22 -0.21
C ARG A 46 1.16 7.71 0.87
N PHE A 47 2.16 6.90 1.18
CA PHE A 47 3.03 7.12 2.34
C PHE A 47 4.42 7.64 1.96
N GLY A 48 4.83 7.42 0.71
CA GLY A 48 6.18 7.67 0.25
C GLY A 48 7.16 6.53 0.60
N PRO A 49 8.31 6.47 -0.09
CA PRO A 49 9.29 5.39 0.05
C PRO A 49 9.97 5.33 1.42
N LYS A 50 9.99 6.44 2.17
CA LYS A 50 10.63 6.51 3.50
C LYS A 50 9.70 6.12 4.65
N ASN A 51 8.39 6.31 4.48
CA ASN A 51 7.43 6.16 5.57
C ASN A 51 6.47 4.99 5.37
N VAL A 52 6.51 4.28 4.23
CA VAL A 52 5.59 3.16 3.99
C VAL A 52 5.74 2.04 5.02
N PHE A 53 6.93 1.85 5.58
CA PHE A 53 7.20 0.89 6.66
C PHE A 53 7.12 1.49 8.08
N ASP A 54 6.59 2.70 8.22
CA ASP A 54 6.41 3.34 9.52
C ASP A 54 5.33 2.62 10.35
N PHE A 55 5.72 2.14 11.53
CA PHE A 55 4.84 1.40 12.44
C PHE A 55 3.90 2.28 13.28
N LYS A 56 4.02 3.60 13.21
CA LYS A 56 3.10 4.58 13.80
C LYS A 56 2.12 5.14 12.77
N GLU A 57 2.61 5.51 11.58
CA GLU A 57 1.80 6.22 10.59
C GLU A 57 1.72 5.57 9.19
N GLY A 58 2.53 4.55 8.93
CA GLY A 58 2.65 3.89 7.62
C GLY A 58 1.71 2.71 7.40
N LEU A 59 2.07 1.85 6.44
CA LEU A 59 1.30 0.67 6.07
C LEU A 59 1.08 -0.31 7.25
N PRO A 60 2.09 -0.66 8.07
CA PRO A 60 1.89 -1.55 9.21
C PRO A 60 0.88 -1.01 10.23
N ALA A 61 0.88 0.31 10.45
CA ALA A 61 0.01 0.95 11.44
C ALA A 61 -1.44 1.04 10.95
N LYS A 62 -1.65 1.53 9.73
CA LYS A 62 -2.98 1.80 9.18
C LYS A 62 -3.64 0.55 8.60
N PHE A 63 -2.85 -0.40 8.08
CA PHE A 63 -3.35 -1.59 7.40
C PHE A 63 -2.59 -2.87 7.81
N PRO A 64 -2.59 -3.24 9.11
CA PRO A 64 -1.78 -4.34 9.63
C PRO A 64 -2.03 -5.67 8.91
N LYS A 65 -3.29 -5.97 8.56
CA LYS A 65 -3.65 -7.20 7.83
C LYS A 65 -3.07 -7.28 6.41
N LEU A 66 -2.82 -6.14 5.77
CA LEU A 66 -2.21 -6.10 4.44
C LEU A 66 -0.70 -6.20 4.52
N PHE A 67 -0.09 -5.62 5.57
CA PHE A 67 1.35 -5.66 5.79
C PHE A 67 1.90 -7.08 6.03
N VAL A 68 1.09 -7.97 6.63
CA VAL A 68 1.45 -9.40 6.82
C VAL A 68 1.71 -10.14 5.50
N ASN A 69 1.26 -9.58 4.36
CA ASN A 69 1.53 -10.19 3.06
C ASN A 69 2.99 -9.97 2.63
N GLU A 70 3.79 -11.03 2.70
CA GLU A 70 5.21 -11.02 2.32
C GLU A 70 5.46 -10.53 0.88
N ASN A 71 4.63 -10.93 -0.08
CA ASN A 71 4.77 -10.50 -1.47
C ASN A 71 4.58 -8.98 -1.63
N LEU A 72 3.68 -8.39 -0.83
CA LEU A 72 3.51 -6.94 -0.83
C LEU A 72 4.73 -6.23 -0.26
N SER A 73 5.25 -6.71 0.88
CA SER A 73 6.43 -6.16 1.53
C SER A 73 7.67 -6.25 0.64
N LEU A 74 7.91 -7.40 -0.01
CA LEU A 74 8.99 -7.56 -0.98
C LEU A 74 8.81 -6.63 -2.20
N SER A 75 7.59 -6.51 -2.73
CA SER A 75 7.32 -5.61 -3.84
C SER A 75 7.59 -4.15 -3.49
N LEU A 76 7.31 -3.71 -2.26
CA LEU A 76 7.60 -2.36 -1.79
C LEU A 76 9.12 -2.11 -1.74
N VAL A 77 9.89 -3.05 -1.20
CA VAL A 77 11.36 -2.95 -1.16
C VAL A 77 11.94 -2.85 -2.57
N ASN A 78 11.46 -3.68 -3.51
CA ASN A 78 11.90 -3.64 -4.90
C ASN A 78 11.58 -2.31 -5.61
N LEU A 79 10.53 -1.60 -5.17
CA LEU A 79 10.17 -0.27 -5.66
C LEU A 79 10.94 0.87 -4.96
N GLY A 80 11.89 0.55 -4.08
CA GLY A 80 12.73 1.53 -3.38
C GLY A 80 12.20 1.98 -2.02
N ALA A 81 11.25 1.25 -1.43
CA ALA A 81 10.89 1.48 -0.04
C ALA A 81 12.06 1.14 0.89
N SER A 82 12.29 1.97 1.89
CA SER A 82 13.35 1.81 2.88
C SER A 82 12.81 2.06 4.28
N ILE A 83 13.45 1.45 5.27
CA ILE A 83 13.18 1.73 6.68
C ILE A 83 14.07 2.90 7.09
N ASP A 84 13.50 3.96 7.64
CA ASP A 84 14.31 5.02 8.26
C ASP A 84 15.03 4.43 9.48
N PRO A 85 16.38 4.47 9.54
CA PRO A 85 17.15 3.90 10.63
C PRO A 85 16.83 4.52 12.00
N ASN A 86 16.20 5.70 12.03
CA ASN A 86 15.77 6.37 13.26
C ASN A 86 14.34 6.00 13.69
N GLN A 87 13.66 5.10 12.97
CA GLN A 87 12.34 4.64 13.37
C GLN A 87 12.41 3.77 14.63
N PRO A 88 11.43 3.88 15.55
CA PRO A 88 11.33 2.99 16.69
C PRO A 88 11.28 1.53 16.23
N LYS A 89 12.10 0.65 16.83
CA LYS A 89 12.10 -0.75 16.45
C LYS A 89 10.80 -1.40 16.90
N TRP A 90 10.25 -2.24 16.03
CA TRP A 90 9.10 -3.07 16.38
C TRP A 90 9.43 -3.90 17.63
N GLY A 91 8.62 -3.76 18.68
CA GLY A 91 8.85 -4.42 19.97
C GLY A 91 9.44 -3.52 21.06
N ASP A 92 9.88 -2.30 20.76
CA ASP A 92 10.20 -1.27 21.77
C ASP A 92 8.91 -0.67 22.35
N CYS A 93 8.01 -1.52 22.83
CA CYS A 93 6.91 -1.14 23.72
C CYS A 93 7.43 -1.16 25.17
N SER A 94 8.49 -0.39 25.46
CA SER A 94 8.67 0.10 26.83
C SER A 94 7.89 1.40 26.96
N THR A 95 7.21 1.56 28.09
CA THR A 95 6.31 2.66 28.48
C THR A 95 4.92 2.63 27.85
N ARG A 96 4.15 1.58 28.15
CA ARG A 96 2.79 1.81 28.66
C ARG A 96 2.91 2.00 30.17
N ASP A 97 3.20 3.22 30.59
CA ASP A 97 2.93 3.61 31.97
C ASP A 97 1.44 3.99 32.07
N PRO A 98 0.72 3.52 33.10
CA PRO A 98 -0.69 3.84 33.34
C PRO A 98 -0.94 5.29 33.75
#